data_AF-A0A7C6XJT5-F1
#
_entry.id   AF-A0A7C6XJT5-F1
#
_cell.length_a   1.000
_cell.length_b   1.000
_cell.length_c   1.000
_cell.angle_alpha   90.00
_cell.angle_beta   90.00
_cell.angle_gamma   90.00
#
_symmetry.space_group_name_H-M   'P 1'
#
loop_
_entity.id
_entity.type
_entity.pdbx_description
1 polymer ?
#
loop_
_entity_poly.entity_id
_entity_poly.type
_entity_poly.pdbx_seq_one_letter_code
_entity_poly.pdbx_strand_id
1 'polypeptide(L)'
;MNEGLDERITTFCERLAALDSGGRAHLKRCAGRPLAASLEALGLFYRLLPPGVPAWQEETYFLLATLYPLADAGDTGNLGAALLRARSPQNERGLDRRFEMLLDADEGQLPFRLRQTVRFLQSNRVPVCWPQLLRDLLGWNHPERYVQKAWARAYYAPVPETTPAEG
;
A
#
# COMPACT_ATOMS: atom_id res chain seq x y z
N MET A 1 -16.79 5.65 14.69
CA MET A 1 -15.73 6.13 15.60
C MET A 1 -14.71 6.83 14.73
N ASN A 2 -14.41 8.10 15.02
CA ASN A 2 -13.51 8.94 14.23
C ASN A 2 -12.18 8.21 13.95
N GLU A 3 -11.92 7.91 12.67
CA GLU A 3 -10.67 7.36 12.16
C GLU A 3 -9.55 8.40 12.26
N GLY A 4 -9.08 8.66 13.47
CA GLY A 4 -7.73 9.20 13.64
C GLY A 4 -6.76 8.18 13.03
N LEU A 5 -6.03 8.57 11.99
CA LEU A 5 -4.83 7.85 11.60
C LEU A 5 -3.97 7.67 12.86
N ASP A 6 -3.58 6.42 13.13
CA ASP A 6 -2.58 6.12 14.16
C ASP A 6 -1.40 7.07 13.94
N GLU A 7 -1.05 7.87 14.95
CA GLU A 7 -0.04 8.93 14.86
C GLU A 7 1.30 8.38 14.34
N ARG A 8 1.59 7.10 14.61
CA ARG A 8 2.77 6.39 14.10
C ARG A 8 2.73 6.26 12.58
N ILE A 9 1.58 5.95 12.00
CA ILE A 9 1.41 5.84 10.53
C ILE A 9 1.70 7.19 9.88
N THR A 10 1.07 8.25 10.38
CA THR A 10 1.24 9.61 9.84
C THR A 10 2.70 10.05 9.94
N THR A 11 3.30 9.92 11.14
CA THR A 11 4.71 10.27 11.39
C THR A 11 5.65 9.49 10.46
N PHE A 12 5.41 8.21 10.25
CA PHE A 12 6.24 7.39 9.38
C PHE A 12 6.17 7.84 7.93
N CYS A 13 4.97 8.10 7.42
CA CYS A 13 4.78 8.58 6.05
C CYS A 13 5.37 9.98 5.82
N GLU A 14 5.29 10.87 6.81
CA GLU A 14 5.94 12.19 6.76
C GLU A 14 7.47 12.08 6.68
N ARG A 15 8.06 11.21 7.49
CA ARG A 15 9.51 10.93 7.45
C ARG A 15 9.94 10.33 6.11
N LEU A 16 9.14 9.43 5.53
CA LEU A 16 9.37 8.89 4.19
C LEU A 16 9.28 9.98 3.11
N ALA A 17 8.32 10.90 3.24
CA ALA A 17 8.18 12.03 2.32
C ALA A 17 9.37 12.97 2.36
N ALA A 18 9.94 13.21 3.55
CA ALA A 18 11.12 14.05 3.75
C ALA A 18 12.44 13.39 3.29
N LEU A 19 12.45 12.12 2.88
CA LEU A 19 13.67 11.47 2.38
C LEU A 19 14.16 12.08 1.08
N ASP A 20 15.48 12.25 1.01
CA ASP A 20 16.20 12.59 -0.20
C ASP A 20 16.20 11.44 -1.23
N SER A 21 16.68 11.74 -2.44
CA SER A 21 16.75 10.77 -3.52
C SER A 21 17.67 9.59 -3.18
N GLY A 22 18.74 9.81 -2.40
CA GLY A 22 19.67 8.79 -1.94
C GLY A 22 19.00 7.77 -1.02
N GLY A 23 18.31 8.23 0.03
CA GLY A 23 17.57 7.37 0.96
C GLY A 23 16.44 6.62 0.27
N ARG A 24 15.69 7.28 -0.63
CA ARG A 24 14.65 6.64 -1.45
C ARG A 24 15.23 5.54 -2.34
N ALA A 25 16.36 5.80 -3.02
CA ALA A 25 17.02 4.79 -3.85
C ALA A 25 17.52 3.60 -3.02
N HIS A 26 18.00 3.84 -1.81
CA HIS A 26 18.46 2.78 -0.90
C HIS A 26 17.32 1.84 -0.50
N LEU A 27 16.20 2.39 -0.01
CA LEU A 27 15.01 1.60 0.34
C LEU A 27 14.45 0.84 -0.86
N LYS A 28 14.40 1.46 -2.03
CA LYS A 28 13.91 0.86 -3.28
C LYS A 28 14.65 -0.41 -3.66
N ARG A 29 15.97 -0.50 -3.41
CA ARG A 29 16.78 -1.69 -3.69
C ARG A 29 16.38 -2.89 -2.84
N CYS A 30 15.79 -2.65 -1.67
CA CYS A 30 15.34 -3.69 -0.75
C CYS A 30 13.90 -4.15 -1.03
N ALA A 31 13.20 -3.59 -2.02
CA ALA A 31 11.80 -3.89 -2.28
C ALA A 31 11.55 -5.39 -2.53
N GLY A 32 10.68 -5.99 -1.71
CA GLY A 32 10.34 -7.41 -1.75
C GLY A 32 11.35 -8.33 -1.06
N ARG A 33 12.33 -7.78 -0.32
CA ARG A 33 13.18 -8.53 0.61
C ARG A 33 12.65 -8.36 2.03
N PRO A 34 12.82 -9.37 2.90
CA PRO A 34 12.51 -9.22 4.32
C PRO A 34 13.51 -8.29 5.02
N LEU A 35 13.11 -7.72 6.17
CA LEU A 35 13.94 -6.84 6.99
C LEU A 35 15.24 -7.54 7.40
N ALA A 36 15.14 -8.81 7.82
CA ALA A 36 16.28 -9.63 8.23
C ALA A 36 17.33 -9.84 7.13
N ALA A 37 16.93 -9.75 5.85
CA ALA A 37 17.83 -9.89 4.71
C ALA A 37 18.34 -8.54 4.15
N SER A 38 18.01 -7.43 4.84
CA SER A 38 18.28 -6.06 4.37
C SER A 38 19.11 -5.27 5.40
N LEU A 39 20.19 -5.88 5.89
CA LEU A 39 21.07 -5.32 6.94
C LEU A 39 21.59 -3.92 6.56
N GLU A 40 21.84 -3.69 5.28
CA GLU A 40 22.28 -2.42 4.73
C GLU A 40 21.27 -1.28 4.93
N ALA A 41 19.98 -1.59 5.05
CA ALA A 41 18.90 -0.62 5.18
C ALA A 41 18.49 -0.36 6.64
N LEU A 42 18.94 -1.18 7.60
CA LEU A 42 18.49 -1.10 9.00
C LEU A 42 18.70 0.28 9.62
N GLY A 43 19.89 0.86 9.48
CA GLY A 43 20.19 2.17 10.06
C GLY A 43 19.35 3.30 9.46
N LEU A 44 18.95 3.20 8.19
CA LEU A 44 18.01 4.14 7.60
C LEU A 44 16.58 3.87 8.09
N PHE A 45 16.16 2.60 8.07
CA PHE A 45 14.81 2.19 8.49
C PHE A 45 14.51 2.56 9.94
N TYR A 46 15.37 2.23 10.89
CA TYR A 46 15.13 2.53 12.31
C TYR A 46 15.20 4.03 12.64
N ARG A 47 15.86 4.86 11.80
CA ARG A 47 15.76 6.33 11.92
C ARG A 47 14.40 6.85 11.47
N LEU A 48 13.76 6.16 10.52
CA LEU A 48 12.44 6.52 10.02
C LEU A 48 11.33 5.97 10.92
N LEU A 49 11.53 4.80 11.51
CA LEU A 49 10.53 4.12 12.34
C LEU A 49 10.10 4.98 13.53
N PRO A 50 8.80 5.24 13.73
CA PRO A 50 8.32 5.95 14.92
C PRO A 50 8.60 5.15 16.20
N PRO A 51 8.84 5.82 17.34
CA PRO A 51 8.93 5.14 18.62
C PRO A 51 7.62 4.41 18.95
N GLY A 52 7.70 3.28 19.64
CA GLY A 52 6.53 2.52 20.08
C GLY A 52 5.87 1.65 19.01
N VAL A 53 6.47 1.52 17.81
CA VAL A 53 6.10 0.43 16.90
C VAL A 53 6.62 -0.88 17.50
N PRO A 54 5.76 -1.90 17.72
CA PRO A 54 6.20 -3.18 18.26
C PRO A 54 6.93 -4.00 17.19
N ALA A 55 7.88 -4.82 17.61
CA ALA A 55 8.76 -5.61 16.72
C ALA A 55 8.00 -6.44 15.67
N TRP A 56 6.84 -7.01 16.03
CA TRP A 56 6.03 -7.81 15.12
C TRP A 56 5.37 -7.00 13.98
N GLN A 57 5.33 -5.66 14.08
CA GLN A 57 4.88 -4.79 13.00
C GLN A 57 6.02 -4.26 12.13
N GLU A 58 7.28 -4.38 12.56
CA GLU A 58 8.42 -3.78 11.86
C GLU A 58 8.55 -4.28 10.42
N GLU A 59 8.26 -5.55 10.17
CA GLU A 59 8.27 -6.14 8.82
C GLU A 59 7.27 -5.44 7.89
N THR A 60 6.09 -5.09 8.40
CA THR A 60 5.06 -4.36 7.65
C THR A 60 5.47 -2.92 7.36
N TYR A 61 6.05 -2.22 8.36
CA TYR A 61 6.59 -0.88 8.17
C TYR A 61 7.75 -0.89 7.17
N PHE A 62 8.62 -1.89 7.25
CA PHE A 62 9.73 -2.06 6.32
C PHE A 62 9.23 -2.32 4.90
N LEU A 63 8.27 -3.22 4.73
CA LEU A 63 7.62 -3.46 3.45
C LEU A 63 7.11 -2.14 2.84
N LEU A 64 6.34 -1.35 3.60
CA LEU A 64 5.85 -0.05 3.13
C LEU A 64 7.01 0.89 2.73
N ALA A 65 8.05 1.00 3.55
CA ALA A 65 9.21 1.86 3.28
C ALA A 65 9.91 1.50 1.97
N THR A 66 10.01 0.20 1.64
CA THR A 66 10.64 -0.23 0.38
C THR A 66 9.73 -0.04 -0.85
N LEU A 67 8.41 0.00 -0.65
CA LEU A 67 7.42 0.26 -1.71
C LEU A 67 7.24 1.75 -1.98
N TYR A 68 7.36 2.60 -0.96
CA TYR A 68 7.14 4.04 -1.03
C TYR A 68 7.86 4.73 -2.22
N PRO A 69 9.14 4.43 -2.53
CA PRO A 69 9.84 5.04 -3.66
C PRO A 69 9.41 4.51 -5.05
N LEU A 70 8.48 3.57 -5.13
CA LEU A 70 8.05 2.95 -6.38
C LEU A 70 6.89 3.67 -7.05
N ALA A 71 6.12 4.48 -6.32
CA ALA A 71 4.96 5.20 -6.84
C ALA A 71 4.79 6.55 -6.15
N ASP A 72 4.06 7.46 -6.78
CA ASP A 72 3.76 8.77 -6.21
C ASP A 72 2.75 8.65 -5.07
N ALA A 73 2.85 9.57 -4.11
CA ALA A 73 1.90 9.69 -3.01
C ALA A 73 0.60 10.37 -3.49
N GLY A 74 -0.53 9.89 -2.98
CA GLY A 74 -1.84 10.52 -3.16
C GLY A 74 -2.61 10.60 -1.86
N ASP A 75 -3.67 11.40 -1.86
CA ASP A 75 -4.29 11.84 -0.60
C ASP A 75 -5.41 10.93 -0.10
N THR A 76 -6.04 10.13 -0.98
CA THR A 76 -7.26 9.39 -0.62
C THR A 76 -7.38 8.01 -1.27
N GLY A 77 -8.18 7.16 -0.60
CA GLY A 77 -8.63 5.85 -1.10
C GLY A 77 -7.69 4.69 -0.75
N ASN A 78 -8.26 3.49 -0.67
CA ASN A 78 -7.51 2.26 -0.49
C ASN A 78 -6.93 1.75 -1.82
N LEU A 79 -6.13 0.68 -1.77
CA LEU A 79 -5.49 0.12 -2.96
C LEU A 79 -6.50 -0.41 -4.00
N GLY A 80 -7.66 -0.90 -3.56
CA GLY A 80 -8.75 -1.32 -4.44
C GLY A 80 -9.27 -0.16 -5.29
N ALA A 81 -9.54 1.00 -4.67
CA ALA A 81 -9.94 2.21 -5.40
C ALA A 81 -8.84 2.70 -6.37
N ALA A 82 -7.57 2.60 -5.98
CA ALA A 82 -6.45 2.95 -6.87
C ALA A 82 -6.38 2.02 -8.09
N LEU A 83 -6.58 0.71 -7.90
CA LEU A 83 -6.60 -0.26 -9.00
C LEU A 83 -7.80 -0.05 -9.92
N LEU A 84 -8.97 0.31 -9.40
CA LEU A 84 -10.13 0.67 -10.22
C LEU A 84 -9.83 1.86 -11.13
N ARG A 85 -9.15 2.90 -10.61
CA ARG A 85 -8.72 4.05 -11.43
C ARG A 85 -7.72 3.68 -12.53
N ALA A 86 -6.91 2.63 -12.32
CA ALA A 86 -5.95 2.12 -13.30
C ALA A 86 -6.56 1.07 -14.27
N ARG A 87 -7.80 0.65 -14.03
CA ARG A 87 -8.50 -0.36 -14.83
C ARG A 87 -8.93 0.25 -16.15
N SER A 88 -8.69 -0.46 -17.25
CA SER A 88 -9.13 -0.08 -18.59
C SER A 88 -9.67 -1.30 -19.33
N PRO A 89 -10.46 -1.12 -20.40
CA PRO A 89 -10.98 -2.25 -21.20
C PRO A 89 -9.88 -3.19 -21.73
N GLN A 90 -8.66 -2.68 -21.93
CA GLN A 90 -7.53 -3.46 -22.45
C GLN A 90 -6.87 -4.34 -21.37
N ASN A 91 -6.95 -3.94 -20.09
CA ASN A 91 -6.25 -4.62 -19.00
C ASN A 91 -7.19 -5.31 -18.00
N GLU A 92 -8.49 -5.05 -18.07
CA GLU A 92 -9.54 -5.46 -17.15
C GLU A 92 -9.40 -6.91 -16.68
N ARG A 93 -9.50 -7.89 -17.59
CA ARG A 93 -9.46 -9.32 -17.24
C ARG A 93 -8.17 -9.73 -16.54
N GLY A 94 -7.04 -9.17 -17.00
CA GLY A 94 -5.73 -9.45 -16.42
C GLY A 94 -5.51 -8.75 -15.08
N LEU A 95 -6.12 -7.59 -14.87
CA LEU A 95 -6.08 -6.87 -13.62
C LEU A 95 -6.96 -7.55 -12.57
N ASP A 96 -8.18 -7.94 -12.94
CA ASP A 96 -9.13 -8.64 -12.06
C ASP A 96 -8.50 -9.92 -11.49
N ARG A 97 -7.92 -10.76 -12.36
CA ARG A 97 -7.22 -11.98 -11.93
C ARG A 97 -6.05 -11.70 -10.99
N ARG A 98 -5.23 -10.67 -11.29
CA ARG A 98 -4.08 -10.28 -10.42
C ARG A 98 -4.56 -9.73 -9.08
N PHE A 99 -5.70 -9.05 -9.07
CA PHE A 99 -6.28 -8.48 -7.87
C PHE A 99 -6.87 -9.57 -6.97
N GLU A 100 -7.63 -10.54 -7.51
CA GLU A 100 -8.09 -11.72 -6.76
C GLU A 100 -6.90 -12.47 -6.12
N MET A 101 -5.86 -12.68 -6.90
CA MET A 101 -4.59 -13.25 -6.49
C MET A 101 -3.87 -12.45 -5.39
N LEU A 102 -4.07 -11.12 -5.35
CA LEU A 102 -3.53 -10.26 -4.29
C LEU A 102 -4.36 -10.36 -3.02
N LEU A 103 -5.70 -10.38 -3.13
CA LEU A 103 -6.60 -10.54 -1.99
C LEU A 103 -6.38 -11.87 -1.26
N ASP A 104 -5.97 -12.92 -1.98
CA ASP A 104 -5.69 -14.23 -1.40
C ASP A 104 -4.26 -14.43 -0.90
N ALA A 105 -3.41 -13.40 -0.98
CA ALA A 105 -2.01 -13.51 -0.58
C ALA A 105 -1.86 -13.68 0.94
N ASP A 106 -1.07 -14.69 1.34
CA ASP A 106 -0.52 -14.82 2.69
C ASP A 106 0.68 -13.87 2.91
N GLU A 107 1.22 -13.86 4.13
CA GLU A 107 2.38 -13.03 4.51
C GLU A 107 3.62 -13.26 3.64
N GLY A 108 3.84 -14.48 3.15
CA GLY A 108 4.99 -14.82 2.32
C GLY A 108 4.85 -14.31 0.88
N GLN A 109 3.63 -14.29 0.36
CA GLN A 109 3.33 -13.89 -1.01
C GLN A 109 3.02 -12.39 -1.15
N LEU A 110 2.48 -11.78 -0.09
CA LEU A 110 2.02 -10.39 -0.09
C LEU A 110 3.12 -9.40 -0.52
N PRO A 111 4.37 -9.45 -0.01
CA PRO A 111 5.41 -8.50 -0.41
C PRO A 111 5.68 -8.49 -1.92
N PHE A 112 5.76 -9.68 -2.53
CA PHE A 112 6.03 -9.82 -3.95
C PHE A 112 4.85 -9.32 -4.80
N ARG A 113 3.64 -9.76 -4.49
CA ARG A 113 2.42 -9.37 -5.22
C ARG A 113 2.16 -7.88 -5.09
N LEU A 114 2.29 -7.32 -3.89
CA LEU A 114 2.09 -5.90 -3.63
C LEU A 114 3.10 -5.03 -4.37
N ARG A 115 4.37 -5.46 -4.45
CA ARG A 115 5.39 -4.77 -5.27
C ARG A 115 4.98 -4.72 -6.75
N GLN A 116 4.47 -5.82 -7.30
CA GLN A 116 3.98 -5.85 -8.68
C GLN A 116 2.80 -4.88 -8.88
N THR A 117 1.86 -4.88 -7.93
CA THR A 117 0.70 -4.00 -7.94
C THR A 117 1.08 -2.52 -7.88
N VAL A 118 1.98 -2.13 -6.98
CA VAL A 118 2.44 -0.73 -6.87
C VAL A 118 3.17 -0.28 -8.14
N ARG A 119 4.00 -1.14 -8.75
CA ARG A 119 4.64 -0.83 -10.04
C ARG A 119 3.62 -0.68 -11.18
N PHE A 120 2.57 -1.49 -11.18
CA PHE A 120 1.48 -1.35 -12.14
C PHE A 120 0.76 0.00 -11.96
N LEU A 121 0.45 0.40 -10.73
CA LEU A 121 -0.14 1.72 -10.44
C LEU A 121 0.77 2.86 -10.91
N GLN A 122 2.08 2.77 -10.64
CA GLN A 122 3.06 3.74 -11.14
C GLN A 122 3.07 3.83 -12.67
N SER A 123 3.03 2.69 -13.39
CA SER A 123 3.03 2.71 -14.86
C SER A 123 1.77 3.37 -15.46
N ASN A 124 0.67 3.38 -14.70
CA ASN A 124 -0.58 4.05 -15.06
C ASN A 124 -0.70 5.44 -14.45
N ARG A 125 0.35 5.97 -13.80
CA ARG A 125 0.37 7.27 -13.11
C ARG A 125 -0.74 7.42 -12.07
N VAL A 126 -1.12 6.32 -11.41
CA VAL A 126 -2.10 6.35 -10.32
C VAL A 126 -1.35 6.43 -8.99
N PRO A 127 -1.56 7.49 -8.19
CA PRO A 127 -0.89 7.64 -6.91
C PRO A 127 -1.49 6.72 -5.84
N VAL A 128 -0.68 6.44 -4.81
CA VAL A 128 -1.02 5.55 -3.69
C VAL A 128 -1.18 6.35 -2.40
N CYS A 129 -2.29 6.12 -1.68
CA CYS A 129 -2.44 6.63 -0.32
C CYS A 129 -1.65 5.76 0.66
N TRP A 130 -0.39 6.12 0.90
CA TRP A 130 0.53 5.35 1.76
C TRP A 130 0.05 5.18 3.21
N PRO A 131 -0.54 6.19 3.88
CA PRO A 131 -1.08 6.01 5.22
C PRO A 131 -2.20 4.96 5.26
N GLN A 132 -3.11 4.99 4.27
CA GLN A 132 -4.18 4.00 4.17
C GLN A 132 -3.59 2.60 3.88
N LEU A 133 -2.62 2.51 2.97
CA LEU A 133 -1.98 1.23 2.67
C LEU A 133 -1.29 0.64 3.91
N LEU A 134 -0.56 1.44 4.70
CA LEU A 134 0.07 0.94 5.93
C LEU A 134 -0.97 0.41 6.91
N ARG A 135 -2.06 1.16 7.15
CA ARG A 135 -3.16 0.72 7.99
C ARG A 135 -3.73 -0.62 7.50
N ASP A 136 -3.96 -0.74 6.21
CA ASP A 136 -4.50 -1.95 5.58
C ASP A 136 -3.55 -3.14 5.76
N LEU A 137 -2.24 -2.94 5.59
CA LEU A 137 -1.26 -4.01 5.75
C LEU A 137 -1.13 -4.48 7.21
N LEU A 138 -1.23 -3.57 8.18
CA LEU A 138 -1.25 -3.93 9.61
C LEU A 138 -2.49 -4.76 9.98
N GLY A 139 -3.58 -4.64 9.22
CA GLY A 139 -4.80 -5.40 9.38
C GLY A 139 -4.92 -6.65 8.49
N TRP A 140 -3.90 -6.96 7.68
CA TRP A 140 -4.03 -7.91 6.58
C TRP A 140 -4.41 -9.32 7.03
N ASN A 141 -3.83 -9.79 8.14
CA ASN A 141 -4.02 -11.15 8.66
C ASN A 141 -5.18 -11.27 9.65
N HIS A 142 -6.03 -10.23 9.77
CA HIS A 142 -7.18 -10.32 10.64
C HIS A 142 -8.14 -11.42 10.16
N PRO A 143 -8.65 -12.29 11.07
CA PRO A 143 -9.45 -13.47 10.69
C PRO A 143 -10.72 -13.12 9.91
N GLU A 144 -11.30 -11.94 10.15
CA GLU A 144 -12.49 -11.48 9.42
C GLU A 144 -12.21 -11.02 7.98
N ARG A 145 -10.94 -10.93 7.56
CA ARG A 145 -10.49 -10.44 6.25
C ARG A 145 -11.13 -9.10 5.84
N TYR A 146 -11.23 -8.17 6.80
CA TYR A 146 -11.94 -6.91 6.58
C TYR A 146 -11.23 -6.01 5.56
N VAL A 147 -9.89 -6.07 5.51
CA VAL A 147 -9.08 -5.31 4.55
C VAL A 147 -9.35 -5.79 3.13
N GLN A 148 -9.30 -7.10 2.91
CA GLN A 148 -9.56 -7.72 1.61
C GLN A 148 -10.99 -7.41 1.15
N LYS A 149 -11.98 -7.49 2.05
CA LYS A 149 -13.37 -7.10 1.76
C LYS A 149 -13.48 -5.61 1.40
N ALA A 150 -12.78 -4.73 2.12
CA ALA A 150 -12.80 -3.29 1.84
C ALA A 150 -12.14 -2.95 0.49
N TRP A 151 -11.03 -3.60 0.15
CA TRP A 151 -10.39 -3.46 -1.15
C TRP A 151 -11.29 -3.99 -2.27
N ALA A 152 -11.89 -5.17 -2.08
CA ALA A 152 -12.82 -5.76 -3.05
C ALA A 152 -14.03 -4.87 -3.31
N ARG A 153 -14.65 -4.32 -2.25
CA ARG A 153 -15.75 -3.36 -2.37
C ARG A 153 -15.33 -2.13 -3.17
N ALA A 154 -14.17 -1.54 -2.86
CA ALA A 154 -13.70 -0.35 -3.56
C ALA A 154 -13.33 -0.61 -5.04
N TYR A 155 -12.97 -1.86 -5.38
CA TYR A 155 -12.59 -2.23 -6.74
C TYR A 155 -13.78 -2.66 -7.61
N TYR A 156 -14.74 -3.42 -7.04
CA TYR A 156 -15.86 -4.02 -7.78
C TYR A 156 -17.21 -3.32 -7.57
N ALA A 157 -17.35 -2.43 -6.59
CA ALA A 157 -18.64 -1.77 -6.37
C ALA A 157 -19.04 -0.97 -7.62
N PRO A 158 -20.31 -1.07 -8.05
CA PRO A 158 -20.83 -0.22 -9.10
C PRO A 158 -20.64 1.24 -8.68
N VAL A 159 -20.10 2.07 -9.57
CA VAL A 159 -20.17 3.52 -9.38
C VAL A 159 -21.66 3.86 -9.33
N PRO A 160 -22.20 4.42 -8.23
CA PRO A 160 -23.60 4.79 -8.20
C PRO A 160 -23.83 5.77 -9.36
N GLU A 161 -24.74 5.41 -10.27
CA GLU A 161 -25.21 6.33 -11.28
C GLU A 161 -25.79 7.53 -10.53
N THR A 162 -25.09 8.65 -10.55
CA THR A 162 -25.70 9.95 -10.24
C THR A 162 -26.75 10.17 -11.33
N THR A 163 -27.98 9.72 -11.07
CA THR A 163 -29.16 10.21 -11.77
C THR A 163 -29.12 11.73 -11.60
N PRO A 164 -28.98 12.51 -12.68
CA PRO A 164 -29.14 13.95 -12.58
C PRO A 164 -30.53 14.18 -12.00
N ALA A 165 -30.61 14.89 -10.88
CA ALA A 165 -31.88 15.37 -10.39
C ALA A 165 -32.47 16.27 -11.48
N GLU A 166 -33.43 15.74 -12.23
CA GLU A 166 -34.28 16.53 -13.10
C GLU A 166 -35.07 17.50 -12.20
N GLY A 167 -34.83 18.79 -12.41
CA GLY A 167 -35.52 19.91 -11.79
C GLY A 167 -35.34 21.15 -12.65
#